data_AF-A0A358MFR9-F1
#
_entry.id   AF-A0A358MFR9-F1
#
_cell.length_a   1.000
_cell.length_b   1.000
_cell.length_c   1.000
_cell.angle_alpha   90.00
_cell.angle_beta   90.00
_cell.angle_gamma   90.00
#
_symmetry.space_group_name_H-M   'P 1'
#
loop_
_entity.id
_entity.type
_entity.pdbx_description
1 polymer ?
#
loop_
_entity_poly.entity_id
_entity_poly.type
_entity_poly.pdbx_seq_one_letter_code
_entity_poly.pdbx_strand_id
1 'polypeptide(L)'
;MLYPTPADWLNAPQKRVLLLGMSGLGKTHVSNMLRASRDWFHYSIDYRIGTRYMGEYIADNAKAEAMKVPFLRDLLMSDSIHIGSNISFNNLTPVSTYLGKPGNPAKGG
;
A
#
# COMPACT_ATOMS: atom_id res chain seq x y z
N MET A 1 13.77 26.04 9.34
CA MET A 1 14.06 24.83 8.54
C MET A 1 14.98 23.94 9.37
N LEU A 2 14.87 22.59 9.32
CA LEU A 2 15.68 21.70 10.18
C LEU A 2 17.20 21.85 9.95
N TYR A 3 17.59 22.26 8.73
CA TYR A 3 18.98 22.52 8.34
C TYR A 3 19.08 23.95 7.77
N PRO A 4 19.94 24.83 8.31
CA PRO A 4 20.11 26.21 7.83
C PRO A 4 20.80 26.31 6.47
N THR A 5 21.74 25.41 6.17
CA THR A 5 22.50 25.40 4.91
C THR A 5 22.53 24.01 4.26
N PRO A 6 22.85 23.91 2.96
CA PRO A 6 23.07 22.61 2.30
C PRO A 6 24.19 21.78 2.95
N ALA A 7 25.24 22.44 3.44
CA ALA A 7 26.35 21.78 4.13
C ALA A 7 25.88 21.13 5.44
N ASP A 8 24.99 21.79 6.19
CA ASP A 8 24.42 21.23 7.43
C ASP A 8 23.61 19.96 7.15
N TRP A 9 22.89 19.91 6.03
CA TRP A 9 22.20 18.69 5.60
C TRP A 9 23.18 17.58 5.23
N LEU A 10 24.18 17.87 4.38
CA LEU A 10 25.16 16.89 3.92
C LEU A 10 25.95 16.27 5.09
N ASN A 11 26.29 17.09 6.09
CA ASN A 11 27.04 16.67 7.27
C ASN A 11 26.15 16.09 8.38
N ALA A 12 24.82 16.09 8.23
CA ALA A 12 23.93 15.56 9.25
C ALA A 12 24.15 14.05 9.46
N PRO A 13 24.33 13.59 10.72
CA PRO A 13 24.57 12.17 11.03
C PRO A 13 23.32 11.31 10.81
N GLN A 14 22.14 11.91 10.91
CA GLN A 14 20.85 11.26 10.63
C GLN A 14 20.05 12.13 9.68
N LYS A 15 19.86 11.62 8.46
CA LYS A 15 19.11 12.27 7.40
C LYS A 15 17.70 11.69 7.33
N ARG A 16 16.69 12.54 7.09
CA ARG A 16 15.28 12.13 6.95
C ARG A 16 14.72 12.74 5.67
N VAL A 17 14.15 11.90 4.81
CA VAL A 17 13.58 12.31 3.52
C VAL A 17 12.14 11.85 3.45
N LEU A 18 11.25 12.73 3.02
CA LEU A 18 9.86 12.41 2.68
C LEU A 18 9.74 12.40 1.15
N LEU A 19 9.33 11.26 0.59
CA LEU A 19 8.97 11.14 -0.81
C LEU A 19 7.46 11.25 -0.94
N LEU A 20 6.99 12.36 -1.51
CA LEU A 20 5.58 12.64 -1.75
C LEU A 20 5.33 12.75 -3.25
N GLY A 21 4.20 12.23 -3.72
CA GLY A 21 3.82 12.25 -5.13
C GLY A 21 2.74 11.23 -5.45
N MET A 22 2.09 11.41 -6.59
CA MET A 22 1.03 10.51 -7.07
C MET A 22 1.57 9.11 -7.43
N SER A 23 0.68 8.14 -7.57
CA SER A 23 1.03 6.81 -8.07
C SER A 23 1.73 6.90 -9.43
N GLY A 24 2.71 6.02 -9.69
CA GLY A 24 3.48 6.03 -10.93
C GLY A 24 4.66 7.00 -11.00
N LEU A 25 4.77 8.00 -10.12
CA LEU A 25 5.87 8.99 -10.13
C LEU A 25 7.21 8.48 -9.54
N GLY A 26 7.43 7.16 -9.50
CA GLY A 26 8.74 6.60 -9.12
C GLY A 26 9.09 6.59 -7.62
N LYS A 27 8.18 6.98 -6.71
CA LYS A 27 8.43 6.94 -5.25
C LYS A 27 8.97 5.59 -4.79
N THR A 28 8.27 4.51 -5.13
CA THR A 28 8.64 3.13 -4.77
C THR A 28 10.00 2.75 -5.32
N HIS A 29 10.35 3.22 -6.52
CA HIS A 29 11.65 2.97 -7.13
C HIS A 29 12.79 3.61 -6.32
N VAL A 30 12.67 4.90 -6.00
CA VAL A 30 13.67 5.62 -5.20
C VAL A 30 13.78 5.04 -3.80
N SER A 31 12.66 4.78 -3.12
CA SER A 31 12.69 4.21 -1.78
C SER A 31 13.32 2.82 -1.74
N ASN A 32 13.10 2.00 -2.78
CA ASN A 32 13.72 0.67 -2.88
C ASN A 32 15.22 0.76 -3.14
N MET A 33 15.66 1.70 -3.98
CA MET A 33 17.08 1.97 -4.21
C MET A 33 17.79 2.42 -2.92
N LEU A 34 17.19 3.36 -2.17
CA LEU A 34 17.72 3.80 -0.87
C LEU A 34 17.78 2.65 0.12
N ARG A 35 16.72 1.85 0.24
CA ARG A 35 16.69 0.67 1.13
C ARG A 35 17.77 -0.35 0.76
N ALA A 36 18.06 -0.52 -0.54
CA ALA A 36 19.05 -1.48 -1.02
C ALA A 36 20.48 -1.13 -0.58
N SER A 37 20.80 0.15 -0.38
CA SER A 37 22.09 0.58 0.19
C SER A 37 22.29 0.13 1.65
N ARG A 38 21.21 -0.24 2.35
CA ARG A 38 21.17 -0.58 3.79
C ARG A 38 21.48 0.54 4.77
N ASP A 39 21.88 1.71 4.29
CA ASP A 39 22.06 2.91 5.12
C ASP A 39 20.73 3.61 5.45
N TRP A 40 19.66 3.25 4.72
CA TRP A 40 18.36 3.87 4.83
C TRP A 40 17.28 2.90 5.30
N PHE A 41 16.58 3.31 6.36
CA PHE A 41 15.36 2.65 6.79
C PHE A 41 14.16 3.17 5.98
N HIS A 42 13.48 2.27 5.27
CA HIS A 42 12.32 2.62 4.46
C HIS A 42 11.02 2.44 5.27
N TYR A 43 10.38 3.56 5.59
CA TYR A 43 9.07 3.61 6.24
C TYR A 43 7.96 3.94 5.20
N SER A 44 7.17 2.94 4.80
CA SER A 44 6.01 3.15 3.93
C SER A 44 4.73 3.34 4.77
N ILE A 45 4.12 4.51 4.64
CA ILE A 45 2.85 4.84 5.32
C ILE A 45 1.73 3.99 4.72
N ASP A 46 1.64 3.91 3.38
CA ASP A 46 0.60 3.15 2.68
C ASP A 46 0.60 1.67 3.08
N TYR A 47 1.80 1.06 3.19
CA TYR A 47 1.94 -0.32 3.63
C TYR A 47 1.42 -0.52 5.06
N ARG A 48 1.68 0.43 5.96
CA ARG A 48 1.23 0.36 7.35
C ARG A 48 -0.27 0.60 7.47
N ILE A 49 -0.81 1.54 6.71
CA ILE A 49 -2.26 1.77 6.66
C ILE A 49 -2.95 0.49 6.18
N GLY A 50 -2.48 -0.04 5.06
CA GLY A 50 -3.00 -1.29 4.49
C GLY A 50 -2.99 -2.45 5.47
N THR A 51 -1.81 -2.77 6.01
CA THR A 51 -1.63 -3.96 6.85
C THR A 51 -2.21 -3.86 8.25
N ARG A 52 -2.23 -2.66 8.87
CA ARG A 52 -2.71 -2.51 10.25
C ARG A 52 -4.17 -2.14 10.37
N TYR A 53 -4.71 -1.41 9.40
CA TYR A 53 -6.03 -0.81 9.55
C TYR A 53 -7.00 -1.25 8.45
N MET A 54 -6.53 -1.70 7.29
CA MET A 54 -7.42 -1.97 6.15
C MET A 54 -7.64 -3.45 5.84
N GLY A 55 -6.90 -4.37 6.48
CA GLY A 55 -6.96 -5.80 6.18
C GLY A 55 -8.38 -6.37 6.22
N GLU A 56 -9.11 -6.13 7.31
CA GLU A 56 -10.50 -6.58 7.49
C GLU A 56 -11.45 -5.93 6.48
N TYR A 57 -11.39 -4.59 6.34
CA TYR A 57 -12.26 -3.88 5.40
C TYR A 57 -12.10 -4.34 3.95
N ILE A 58 -10.86 -4.61 3.52
CA ILE A 58 -10.59 -5.14 2.17
C ILE A 58 -11.15 -6.56 2.03
N ALA A 59 -10.93 -7.42 3.04
CA ALA A 59 -11.44 -8.79 3.02
C ALA A 59 -12.97 -8.82 3.02
N ASP A 60 -13.62 -7.97 3.81
CA ASP A 60 -15.08 -7.90 3.94
C ASP A 60 -15.73 -7.35 2.67
N ASN A 61 -15.11 -6.36 2.01
CA ASN A 61 -15.57 -5.91 0.70
C ASN A 61 -15.48 -7.04 -0.35
N ALA A 62 -14.37 -7.78 -0.36
CA ALA A 62 -14.21 -8.92 -1.27
C ALA A 62 -15.22 -10.05 -0.97
N LYS A 63 -15.51 -10.33 0.31
CA LYS A 63 -16.59 -11.24 0.70
C LYS A 63 -17.94 -10.73 0.19
N ALA A 64 -18.27 -9.46 0.39
CA ALA A 64 -19.54 -8.88 -0.05
C ALA A 64 -19.75 -9.01 -1.57
N GLU A 65 -18.70 -8.81 -2.37
CA GLU A 65 -18.74 -9.05 -3.83
C GLU A 65 -18.88 -10.54 -4.16
N ALA A 66 -18.14 -11.42 -3.48
CA ALA A 66 -18.24 -12.87 -3.67
C ALA A 66 -19.64 -13.41 -3.31
N MET A 67 -20.31 -12.84 -2.32
CA MET A 67 -21.67 -13.22 -1.91
C MET A 67 -22.72 -12.98 -3.01
N LYS A 68 -22.43 -12.16 -4.01
CA LYS A 68 -23.30 -11.94 -5.19
C LYS A 68 -23.26 -13.11 -6.17
N VAL A 69 -22.24 -13.96 -6.11
CA VAL A 69 -22.08 -15.15 -6.96
C VAL A 69 -22.57 -16.36 -6.16
N PRO A 70 -23.71 -17.00 -6.53
CA PRO A 70 -24.30 -18.09 -5.73
C PRO A 70 -23.31 -19.22 -5.39
N PHE A 71 -22.49 -19.63 -6.37
CA PHE A 71 -21.45 -20.64 -6.16
C PHE A 71 -20.45 -20.27 -5.06
N LEU A 72 -19.94 -19.03 -5.07
CA LEU A 72 -18.97 -18.58 -4.06
C LEU A 72 -19.62 -18.35 -2.70
N ARG A 73 -20.86 -17.83 -2.70
CA ARG A 73 -21.65 -17.66 -1.48
C ARG A 73 -21.81 -18.99 -0.74
N ASP A 74 -22.25 -20.03 -1.44
CA ASP A 74 -22.53 -21.32 -0.79
C ASP A 74 -21.25 -21.94 -0.22
N LEU A 75 -20.10 -21.76 -0.89
CA LEU A 75 -18.78 -22.17 -0.37
C LEU A 75 -18.33 -21.34 0.84
N LEU A 76 -18.55 -20.02 0.84
CA LEU A 76 -18.17 -19.14 1.96
C LEU A 76 -19.06 -19.39 3.18
N MET A 77 -20.37 -19.57 2.99
CA MET A 77 -21.32 -19.79 4.09
C MET A 77 -21.17 -21.17 4.74
N SER A 78 -20.66 -22.16 3.99
CA SER A 78 -20.35 -23.49 4.51
C SER A 78 -18.93 -23.61 5.09
N ASP A 79 -18.18 -22.51 5.17
CA ASP A 79 -16.76 -22.48 5.59
C ASP A 79 -15.85 -23.39 4.75
N SER A 80 -16.23 -23.64 3.48
CA SER A 80 -15.44 -24.45 2.54
C SER A 80 -14.27 -23.68 1.94
N ILE A 81 -14.35 -22.34 1.92
CA ILE A 81 -13.29 -21.43 1.44
C ILE A 81 -13.22 -20.19 2.35
N HIS A 82 -12.08 -19.49 2.34
CA HIS A 82 -11.90 -18.20 3.02
C HIS A 82 -11.31 -17.16 2.06
N ILE A 83 -11.57 -15.87 2.34
CA ILE A 83 -11.01 -14.73 1.61
C ILE A 83 -10.13 -13.93 2.56
N GLY A 84 -8.86 -13.76 2.19
CA GLY A 84 -7.88 -12.94 2.91
C GLY A 84 -7.25 -11.89 2.00
N SER A 85 -6.81 -10.78 2.60
CA SER A 85 -6.11 -9.71 1.89
C SER A 85 -4.59 -9.89 1.98
N ASN A 86 -3.95 -10.14 0.85
CA ASN A 86 -2.49 -10.26 0.76
C ASN A 86 -1.85 -8.91 0.44
N ILE A 87 -1.54 -8.13 1.48
CA ILE A 87 -0.85 -6.85 1.35
C ILE A 87 0.63 -7.06 1.62
N SER A 88 1.47 -6.69 0.65
CA SER A 88 2.91 -6.70 0.82
C SER A 88 3.48 -5.32 0.59
N PHE A 89 4.74 -5.15 0.98
CA PHE A 89 5.45 -3.89 0.80
C PHE A 89 5.51 -3.43 -0.66
N ASN A 90 5.61 -4.39 -1.59
CA ASN A 90 5.66 -4.14 -3.03
C ASN A 90 4.30 -4.25 -3.72
N ASN A 91 3.26 -4.72 -3.01
CA ASN A 91 1.92 -4.90 -3.55
C ASN A 91 0.88 -4.26 -2.63
N LEU A 92 0.54 -3.01 -2.95
CA LEU A 92 -0.51 -2.23 -2.30
C LEU A 92 -1.83 -2.25 -3.11
N THR A 93 -1.91 -3.11 -4.14
CA THR A 93 -3.10 -3.23 -4.99
C THR A 93 -4.38 -3.42 -4.19
N PRO A 94 -4.44 -4.30 -3.16
CA PRO A 94 -5.67 -4.51 -2.39
C PRO A 94 -6.18 -3.23 -1.71
N VAL A 95 -5.26 -2.38 -1.22
CA VAL A 95 -5.57 -1.09 -0.61
C VAL A 95 -6.17 -0.14 -1.65
N SER A 96 -5.55 -0.04 -2.83
CA SER A 96 -6.04 0.83 -3.90
C SER A 96 -7.36 0.36 -4.52
N THR A 97 -7.62 -0.95 -4.55
CA THR A 97 -8.87 -1.52 -5.05
C THR A 97 -10.03 -1.18 -4.11
N TYR A 98 -9.80 -1.26 -2.80
CA TYR A 98 -10.82 -0.91 -1.81
C TYR A 98 -11.10 0.59 -1.74
N LEU A 99 -10.05 1.43 -1.70
CA LEU A 99 -10.22 2.89 -1.66
C LEU A 99 -10.77 3.47 -2.97
N GLY A 100 -10.74 2.69 -4.05
CA GLY A 100 -11.00 3.14 -5.40
C GLY A 100 -9.82 3.89 -6.00
N LYS A 101 -9.84 3.97 -7.32
CA LYS A 101 -8.92 4.81 -8.09
C LYS A 101 -9.76 5.87 -8.81
N PRO A 102 -9.35 7.15 -8.80
CA PRO A 102 -10.08 8.18 -9.52
C PRO A 102 -9.94 7.97 -11.04
N GLY A 103 -11.06 8.05 -11.77
CA GLY A 103 -11.11 8.02 -13.24
C GLY A 103 -12.30 7.25 -13.81
N ASN A 104 -12.09 6.57 -14.94
CA ASN A 104 -13.09 5.70 -15.57
C ASN A 104 -12.87 4.23 -15.13
N PRO A 105 -13.86 3.61 -14.44
CA PRO A 105 -13.75 2.24 -13.97
C PRO A 105 -13.39 1.21 -15.05
N ALA A 106 -13.86 1.41 -16.29
CA ALA A 106 -13.56 0.52 -17.41
C ALA A 106 -12.09 0.56 -17.86
N LYS A 107 -11.31 1.55 -17.39
CA LYS A 107 -9.88 1.73 -17.67
C LYS A 107 -8.98 1.47 -16.46
N GLY A 108 -9.52 0.87 -15.39
CA GLY A 108 -8.74 0.48 -14.20
C GLY A 108 -8.59 1.58 -13.15
N GLY A 109 -9.51 2.53 -13.16
CA GLY A 109 -9.63 3.63 -12.22
C GLY A 109 -10.48 4.70 -12.85
#